data_AF-A0AAD3SDQ5-F1
#
_entry.id   AF-A0AAD3SDQ5-F1
#
_cell.length_a   1.000
_cell.length_b   1.000
_cell.length_c   1.000
_cell.angle_alpha   90.00
_cell.angle_beta   90.00
_cell.angle_gamma   90.00
#
_symmetry.space_group_name_H-M   'P 1'
#
loop_
_entity.id
_entity.type
_entity.pdbx_description
1 polymer ?
#
loop_
_entity_poly.entity_id
_entity_poly.type
_entity_poly.pdbx_seq_one_letter_code
_entity_poly.pdbx_strand_id
1 'polypeptide(L)'
;MVLSVIFMLFLYPMSSSATNIFNVVNFGARPNGKTDSSNGFLRAWNAACGSASPSTIKIPSGEFLFLRPVVFSGSDCKSRGIAFRILGSLVAHSDYRILGNSGTWLSFKHVTGVTISGGTLDGNGAGLWACKKSGGGLSARCHAIHILQTLSFTNSKNIVISGVTSLNSQLYHIVINGCKNVKLKGIKVVAAGGSPNTDGIHVQLSTGVAISNSRIATGDDCVSVGAGTVNLWIENVACGPGHGISIGSLAKDLHEPGVQNVTVKMVKFTSTDNGVRIKSWGRPSDGFVRNVLFQHLTMANVRNPIIIDQNYCPNNKGCPLKASGVRISDVTYQGISGSSATEVAVKFDCSSTYPCTKIRLQDVKLTYNKMPPKSSCANAGGHPESLPSFVIRHSCEEEDSLAGAIVSELPLWDASPASPVIPLTGFIWLTAGPVRSFSFLSALFFGLSSLFESVEFDSFTGNFSQSDLLMENLTSVGDKKGRSDTVTHRHTTPHIV
;
A
#
# COMPACT_ATOMS: atom_id res chain seq x y z
N MET A 1 -10.75 -67.63 40.96
CA MET A 1 -11.38 -66.46 40.29
C MET A 1 -10.30 -65.77 39.47
N VAL A 2 -10.26 -66.02 38.16
CA VAL A 2 -9.35 -65.32 37.23
C VAL A 2 -10.22 -64.34 36.45
N LEU A 3 -10.00 -63.04 36.65
CA LEU A 3 -10.74 -61.98 35.97
C LEU A 3 -9.88 -61.47 34.81
N SER A 4 -10.18 -61.93 33.59
CA SER A 4 -9.55 -61.44 32.36
C SER A 4 -10.07 -60.05 32.02
N VAL A 5 -9.19 -59.05 31.99
CA VAL A 5 -9.48 -57.70 31.52
C VAL A 5 -9.21 -57.66 30.00
N ILE A 6 -10.27 -57.54 29.21
CA ILE A 6 -10.18 -57.36 27.75
C ILE A 6 -10.01 -55.86 27.46
N PHE A 7 -8.86 -55.47 26.93
CA PHE A 7 -8.57 -54.12 26.48
C PHE A 7 -9.10 -53.93 25.04
N MET A 8 -10.28 -53.32 24.90
CA MET A 8 -10.85 -52.95 23.61
C MET A 8 -10.15 -51.69 23.08
N LEU A 9 -9.23 -51.88 22.11
CA LEU A 9 -8.68 -50.81 21.28
C LEU A 9 -9.79 -50.27 20.35
N PHE A 10 -10.40 -49.15 20.73
CA PHE A 10 -11.24 -48.37 19.82
C PHE A 10 -10.36 -47.70 18.75
N LEU A 11 -10.22 -48.36 17.61
CA LEU A 11 -9.77 -47.72 16.37
C LEU A 11 -10.89 -46.76 15.93
N TYR A 12 -10.77 -45.47 16.26
CA TYR A 12 -11.61 -44.44 15.63
C TYR A 12 -11.27 -44.41 14.13
N PRO A 13 -12.22 -44.71 13.23
CA PRO A 13 -11.97 -44.51 11.82
C PRO A 13 -11.82 -43.00 11.61
N MET A 14 -10.63 -42.57 11.19
CA MET A 14 -10.49 -41.27 10.53
C MET A 14 -11.28 -41.35 9.23
N SER A 15 -12.55 -40.99 9.27
CA SER A 15 -13.37 -40.80 8.08
C SER A 15 -12.74 -39.67 7.27
N SER A 16 -11.93 -40.04 6.28
CA SER A 16 -11.52 -39.16 5.19
C SER A 16 -12.79 -38.78 4.44
N SER A 17 -13.39 -37.65 4.79
CA SER A 17 -14.55 -37.13 4.07
C SER A 17 -14.11 -36.86 2.64
N ALA A 18 -14.67 -37.62 1.69
CA ALA A 18 -14.39 -37.46 0.27
C ALA A 18 -14.66 -36.01 -0.12
N THR A 19 -13.61 -35.27 -0.46
CA THR A 19 -13.74 -33.87 -0.87
C THR A 19 -14.40 -33.83 -2.24
N ASN A 20 -15.55 -33.18 -2.36
CA ASN A 20 -16.24 -33.05 -3.65
C ASN A 20 -15.40 -32.20 -4.61
N ILE A 21 -15.11 -32.70 -5.82
CA ILE A 21 -14.30 -31.98 -6.81
C ILE A 21 -15.21 -31.45 -7.93
N PHE A 22 -15.25 -30.13 -8.07
CA PHE A 22 -15.98 -29.41 -9.12
C PHE A 22 -14.97 -28.85 -10.12
N ASN A 23 -14.75 -29.54 -11.24
CA ASN A 23 -13.88 -29.06 -12.31
C ASN A 23 -14.61 -28.01 -13.16
N VAL A 24 -14.10 -26.78 -13.24
CA VAL A 24 -14.76 -25.67 -13.95
C VAL A 24 -15.05 -25.97 -15.42
N VAL A 25 -14.28 -26.85 -16.06
CA VAL A 25 -14.51 -27.28 -17.46
C VAL A 25 -15.81 -28.07 -17.60
N ASN A 26 -16.15 -28.90 -16.61
CA ASN A 26 -17.41 -29.65 -16.57
C ASN A 26 -18.62 -28.71 -16.39
N PHE A 27 -18.37 -27.49 -15.92
CA PHE A 27 -19.35 -26.42 -15.81
C PHE A 27 -19.33 -25.46 -17.00
N GLY A 28 -18.58 -25.76 -18.07
CA GLY A 28 -18.56 -25.02 -19.31
C GLY A 28 -17.51 -23.90 -19.41
N ALA A 29 -16.57 -23.81 -18.46
CA ALA A 29 -15.38 -22.96 -18.63
C ALA A 29 -14.47 -23.54 -19.73
N ARG A 30 -13.76 -22.68 -20.46
CA ARG A 30 -12.93 -23.09 -21.61
C ARG A 30 -11.47 -22.66 -21.41
N PRO A 31 -10.52 -23.60 -21.33
CA PRO A 31 -9.10 -23.31 -21.08
C PRO A 31 -8.34 -22.88 -22.34
N ASN A 32 -8.92 -22.01 -23.17
CA ASN A 32 -8.39 -21.65 -24.50
C ASN A 32 -8.00 -20.18 -24.66
N GLY A 33 -8.12 -19.35 -23.61
CA GLY A 33 -7.81 -17.93 -23.63
C GLY A 33 -8.72 -17.06 -24.51
N LYS A 34 -9.77 -17.64 -25.10
CA LYS A 34 -10.61 -16.98 -26.13
C LYS A 34 -12.08 -16.95 -25.79
N THR A 35 -12.58 -17.99 -25.13
CA THR A 35 -14.01 -18.12 -24.82
C THR A 35 -14.29 -17.71 -23.37
N ASP A 36 -15.34 -16.92 -23.18
CA ASP A 36 -15.77 -16.46 -21.84
C ASP A 36 -16.01 -17.64 -20.90
N SER A 37 -15.25 -17.68 -19.80
CA SER A 37 -15.32 -18.71 -18.78
C SER A 37 -16.12 -18.29 -17.55
N SER A 38 -16.54 -17.02 -17.47
CA SER A 38 -17.15 -16.42 -16.27
C SER A 38 -18.35 -17.22 -15.74
N ASN A 39 -19.29 -17.59 -16.61
CA ASN A 39 -20.47 -18.38 -16.21
C ASN A 39 -20.12 -19.80 -15.76
N GLY A 40 -19.05 -20.39 -16.31
CA GLY A 40 -18.58 -21.71 -15.88
C GLY A 40 -18.05 -21.69 -14.46
N PHE A 41 -17.33 -20.62 -14.09
CA PHE A 41 -16.88 -20.40 -12.72
C PHE A 41 -18.04 -20.17 -11.74
N LEU A 42 -19.03 -19.36 -12.11
CA LEU A 42 -20.22 -19.13 -11.28
C LEU A 42 -21.02 -20.41 -11.04
N ARG A 43 -21.20 -21.24 -12.07
CA ARG A 43 -21.88 -22.55 -11.92
C ARG A 43 -21.11 -23.51 -11.03
N ALA A 44 -19.78 -23.60 -11.19
CA ALA A 44 -18.92 -24.42 -10.34
C ALA A 44 -18.95 -23.95 -8.88
N TRP A 45 -18.93 -22.63 -8.65
CA TRP A 45 -19.12 -22.05 -7.33
C TRP A 45 -20.47 -22.43 -6.72
N ASN A 46 -21.58 -22.23 -7.44
CA ASN A 46 -22.91 -22.54 -6.92
C ASN A 46 -23.04 -24.03 -6.54
N ALA A 47 -22.45 -24.93 -7.34
CA ALA A 47 -22.43 -26.36 -7.02
C ALA A 47 -21.61 -26.68 -5.76
N ALA A 48 -20.40 -26.12 -5.63
CA ALA A 48 -19.56 -26.29 -4.45
C ALA A 48 -20.20 -25.67 -3.19
N CYS A 49 -20.82 -24.50 -3.35
CA CYS A 49 -21.46 -23.73 -2.31
C CYS A 49 -22.74 -24.41 -1.78
N GLY A 50 -23.48 -25.06 -2.67
CA GLY A 50 -24.64 -25.89 -2.33
C GLY A 50 -24.31 -27.24 -1.71
N SER A 51 -23.03 -27.65 -1.67
CA SER A 51 -22.61 -28.91 -1.06
C SER A 51 -22.63 -28.85 0.47
N ALA A 52 -23.07 -29.93 1.11
CA ALA A 52 -22.99 -30.07 2.57
C ALA A 52 -21.57 -30.45 3.06
N SER A 53 -20.69 -30.89 2.16
CA SER A 53 -19.32 -31.31 2.49
C SER A 53 -18.28 -30.34 1.94
N PRO A 54 -17.08 -30.27 2.54
CA PRO A 54 -15.97 -29.52 1.98
C PRO A 54 -15.72 -29.87 0.51
N SER A 55 -15.45 -28.84 -0.28
CA SER A 55 -15.45 -28.94 -1.74
C SER A 55 -14.22 -28.28 -2.34
N THR A 56 -13.69 -28.83 -3.42
CA THR A 56 -12.60 -28.27 -4.20
C THR A 56 -13.12 -27.88 -5.57
N ILE A 57 -13.02 -26.61 -5.92
CA ILE A 57 -13.16 -26.13 -7.30
C ILE A 57 -11.80 -26.27 -7.97
N LYS A 58 -11.71 -27.17 -8.96
CA LYS A 58 -10.48 -27.45 -9.70
C LYS A 58 -10.47 -26.64 -10.99
N ILE A 59 -9.42 -25.83 -11.16
CA ILE A 59 -9.14 -25.10 -12.39
C ILE A 59 -7.91 -25.77 -13.02
N PRO A 60 -8.08 -26.55 -14.09
CA PRO A 60 -6.96 -27.24 -14.74
C PRO A 60 -6.02 -26.24 -15.44
N SER A 61 -4.94 -26.76 -16.01
CA SER A 61 -4.03 -25.94 -16.83
C SER A 61 -4.73 -25.36 -18.05
N GLY A 62 -4.22 -24.23 -18.54
CA GLY A 62 -4.78 -23.44 -19.64
C GLY A 62 -5.21 -22.04 -19.22
N GLU A 63 -5.66 -21.24 -20.18
CA GLU A 63 -6.07 -19.86 -19.97
C GLU A 63 -7.59 -19.73 -19.99
N PHE A 64 -8.16 -19.10 -18.96
CA PHE A 64 -9.59 -18.89 -18.81
C PHE A 64 -9.90 -17.40 -18.93
N LEU A 65 -10.45 -16.99 -20.07
CA LEU A 65 -10.80 -15.60 -20.34
C LEU A 65 -12.08 -15.19 -19.60
N PHE A 66 -12.08 -14.01 -18.98
CA PHE A 66 -13.25 -13.40 -18.34
C PHE A 66 -13.69 -12.17 -19.12
N LEU A 67 -14.91 -12.23 -19.67
CA LEU A 67 -15.55 -11.09 -20.34
C LEU A 67 -16.51 -10.30 -19.44
N ARG A 68 -16.69 -10.75 -18.18
CA ARG A 68 -17.54 -10.09 -17.18
C ARG A 68 -16.99 -10.34 -15.78
N PRO A 69 -17.26 -9.46 -14.81
CA PRO A 69 -16.94 -9.73 -13.41
C PRO A 69 -17.72 -10.95 -12.89
N VAL A 70 -17.10 -11.69 -11.98
CA VAL A 70 -17.76 -12.77 -11.22
C VAL A 70 -17.79 -12.43 -9.74
N VAL A 71 -18.95 -12.66 -9.12
CA VAL A 71 -19.17 -12.49 -7.68
C VAL A 71 -19.54 -13.83 -7.08
N PHE A 72 -18.66 -14.34 -6.24
CA PHE A 72 -18.83 -15.55 -5.45
C PHE A 72 -19.42 -15.15 -4.09
N SER A 73 -20.75 -15.25 -3.97
CA SER A 73 -21.47 -14.91 -2.75
C SER A 73 -21.51 -16.09 -1.78
N GLY A 74 -21.22 -15.83 -0.52
CA GLY A 74 -21.29 -16.78 0.58
C GLY A 74 -22.55 -16.70 1.45
N SER A 75 -23.45 -15.75 1.20
CA SER A 75 -24.61 -15.49 2.08
C SER A 75 -25.50 -16.72 2.31
N ASP A 76 -25.73 -17.51 1.26
CA ASP A 76 -26.57 -18.72 1.29
C ASP A 76 -25.74 -20.01 1.18
N CYS A 77 -24.45 -19.94 1.48
CA CYS A 77 -23.54 -21.04 1.26
C CYS A 77 -23.68 -22.12 2.33
N LYS A 78 -23.96 -23.34 1.89
CA LYS A 78 -24.05 -24.52 2.78
C LYS A 78 -22.66 -24.99 3.18
N SER A 79 -21.73 -25.01 2.23
CA SER A 79 -20.34 -25.37 2.50
C SER A 79 -19.61 -24.25 3.23
N ARG A 80 -18.87 -24.61 4.29
CA ARG A 80 -17.98 -23.71 5.04
C ARG A 80 -16.50 -23.96 4.73
N GLY A 81 -16.22 -24.72 3.67
CA GLY A 81 -14.88 -25.13 3.28
C GLY A 81 -14.82 -25.32 1.77
N ILE A 82 -14.45 -24.26 1.04
CA ILE A 82 -14.32 -24.30 -0.41
C ILE A 82 -12.89 -23.95 -0.81
N ALA A 83 -12.21 -24.87 -1.48
CA ALA A 83 -10.86 -24.69 -1.98
C ALA A 83 -10.85 -24.47 -3.50
N PHE A 84 -10.35 -23.34 -3.96
CA PHE A 84 -9.95 -23.13 -5.35
C PHE A 84 -8.53 -23.66 -5.53
N ARG A 85 -8.37 -24.69 -6.36
CA ARG A 85 -7.05 -25.20 -6.76
C ARG A 85 -6.79 -24.79 -8.21
N ILE A 86 -5.93 -23.79 -8.40
CA ILE A 86 -5.66 -23.19 -9.69
C ILE A 86 -4.35 -23.72 -10.25
N LEU A 87 -4.43 -24.42 -11.38
CA LEU A 87 -3.28 -24.92 -12.13
C LEU A 87 -3.00 -24.10 -13.41
N GLY A 88 -3.97 -23.32 -13.88
CA GLY A 88 -3.88 -22.47 -15.06
C GLY A 88 -3.85 -20.98 -14.74
N SER A 89 -4.26 -20.18 -15.73
CA SER A 89 -4.33 -18.73 -15.65
C SER A 89 -5.77 -18.25 -15.81
N LEU A 90 -6.22 -17.37 -14.92
CA LEU A 90 -7.47 -16.63 -15.08
C LEU A 90 -7.10 -15.26 -15.64
N VAL A 91 -7.69 -14.89 -16.77
CA VAL A 91 -7.24 -13.76 -17.59
C VAL A 91 -8.41 -12.79 -17.79
N ALA A 92 -8.24 -11.56 -17.32
CA ALA A 92 -9.14 -10.45 -17.64
C ALA A 92 -9.02 -10.09 -19.13
N HIS A 93 -10.09 -9.57 -19.73
CA HIS A 93 -10.03 -9.12 -21.12
C HIS A 93 -9.02 -7.96 -21.30
N SER A 94 -8.29 -7.95 -22.44
CA SER A 94 -7.26 -6.95 -22.73
C SER A 94 -7.81 -5.54 -22.98
N ASP A 95 -9.03 -5.46 -23.51
CA ASP A 95 -9.80 -4.22 -23.50
C ASP A 95 -10.38 -3.98 -22.11
N TYR A 96 -9.71 -3.10 -21.34
CA TYR A 96 -10.08 -2.68 -19.99
C TYR A 96 -11.50 -2.11 -19.88
N ARG A 97 -12.11 -1.68 -21.00
CA ARG A 97 -13.47 -1.14 -21.03
C ARG A 97 -14.52 -2.25 -20.85
N ILE A 98 -14.20 -3.49 -21.21
CA ILE A 98 -15.13 -4.63 -21.11
C ILE A 98 -15.49 -4.95 -19.66
N LEU A 99 -14.49 -4.94 -18.78
CA LEU A 99 -14.70 -5.10 -17.34
C LEU A 99 -14.92 -3.76 -16.64
N GLY A 100 -14.73 -2.64 -17.36
CA GLY A 100 -14.82 -1.27 -16.86
C GLY A 100 -15.99 -1.03 -15.91
N ASN A 101 -15.71 -0.27 -14.84
CA ASN A 101 -16.69 0.12 -13.82
C ASN A 101 -17.23 -1.04 -12.94
N SER A 102 -16.62 -2.23 -12.97
CA SER A 102 -17.11 -3.38 -12.20
C SER A 102 -16.65 -3.41 -10.74
N GLY A 103 -15.70 -2.57 -10.32
CA GLY A 103 -15.07 -2.73 -9.00
C GLY A 103 -13.95 -3.77 -9.04
N THR A 104 -14.34 -5.04 -9.08
CA THR A 104 -13.43 -6.18 -9.06
C THR A 104 -13.95 -7.23 -10.02
N TRP A 105 -13.07 -7.88 -10.79
CA TRP A 105 -13.52 -8.95 -11.69
C TRP A 105 -13.54 -10.34 -11.04
N LEU A 106 -12.76 -10.60 -9.98
CA LEU A 106 -12.90 -11.75 -9.09
C LEU A 106 -13.28 -11.31 -7.67
N SER A 107 -14.58 -11.30 -7.36
CA SER A 107 -15.07 -10.85 -6.05
C SER A 107 -15.61 -12.00 -5.22
N PHE A 108 -15.18 -12.10 -3.97
CA PHE A 108 -15.74 -12.98 -2.95
C PHE A 108 -16.41 -12.13 -1.88
N LYS A 109 -17.70 -12.36 -1.64
CA LYS A 109 -18.49 -11.55 -0.70
C LYS A 109 -19.18 -12.44 0.33
N HIS A 110 -19.07 -12.07 1.60
CA HIS A 110 -19.71 -12.78 2.72
C HIS A 110 -19.34 -14.28 2.81
N VAL A 111 -18.16 -14.66 2.33
CA VAL A 111 -17.73 -16.06 2.32
C VAL A 111 -17.06 -16.43 3.65
N THR A 112 -17.18 -17.69 4.05
CA THR A 112 -16.47 -18.25 5.21
C THR A 112 -15.72 -19.52 4.79
N GLY A 113 -14.43 -19.60 5.13
CA GLY A 113 -13.65 -20.82 4.90
C GLY A 113 -13.28 -21.05 3.44
N VAL A 114 -12.88 -20.00 2.73
CA VAL A 114 -12.39 -20.10 1.34
C VAL A 114 -10.87 -20.15 1.32
N THR A 115 -10.34 -21.12 0.58
CA THR A 115 -8.90 -21.24 0.29
C THR A 115 -8.67 -21.07 -1.20
N ILE A 116 -7.73 -20.22 -1.62
CA ILE A 116 -7.24 -20.13 -3.00
C ILE A 116 -5.78 -20.58 -3.02
N SER A 117 -5.45 -21.51 -3.90
CA SER A 117 -4.11 -22.10 -3.99
C SER A 117 -3.60 -22.15 -5.43
N GLY A 118 -2.43 -21.55 -5.66
CA GLY A 118 -1.68 -21.61 -6.91
C GLY A 118 -2.25 -20.74 -8.03
N GLY A 119 -1.67 -20.91 -9.23
CA GLY A 119 -2.13 -20.30 -10.47
C GLY A 119 -1.78 -18.83 -10.65
N THR A 120 -2.18 -18.31 -11.81
CA THR A 120 -1.97 -16.91 -12.20
C THR A 120 -3.31 -16.20 -12.38
N LEU A 121 -3.41 -14.98 -11.84
CA LEU A 121 -4.50 -14.05 -12.08
C LEU A 121 -3.93 -12.87 -12.88
N ASP A 122 -4.17 -12.85 -14.19
CA ASP A 122 -3.70 -11.77 -15.07
C ASP A 122 -4.80 -10.74 -15.29
N GLY A 123 -4.58 -9.52 -14.80
CA GLY A 123 -5.49 -8.40 -14.93
C GLY A 123 -5.42 -7.68 -16.28
N ASN A 124 -4.43 -7.97 -17.14
CA ASN A 124 -4.24 -7.31 -18.43
C ASN A 124 -4.21 -5.76 -18.36
N GLY A 125 -3.46 -5.24 -17.39
CA GLY A 125 -3.40 -3.82 -17.02
C GLY A 125 -2.87 -2.84 -18.06
N ALA A 126 -2.04 -3.31 -18.99
CA ALA A 126 -1.22 -2.46 -19.86
C ALA A 126 -2.04 -1.42 -20.64
N GLY A 127 -3.19 -1.81 -21.19
CA GLY A 127 -4.06 -0.90 -21.96
C GLY A 127 -4.57 0.26 -21.11
N LEU A 128 -5.02 0.01 -19.88
CA LEU A 128 -5.52 1.08 -19.00
C LEU A 128 -4.38 1.99 -18.55
N TRP A 129 -3.21 1.42 -18.22
CA TRP A 129 -2.05 2.21 -17.81
C TRP A 129 -1.57 3.14 -18.92
N ALA A 130 -1.52 2.65 -20.16
CA ALA A 130 -1.19 3.48 -21.32
C ALA A 130 -2.18 4.63 -21.50
N CYS A 131 -3.49 4.35 -21.34
CA CYS A 131 -4.50 5.40 -21.42
C CYS A 131 -4.38 6.45 -20.30
N LYS A 132 -4.16 6.04 -19.04
CA LYS A 132 -3.96 6.99 -17.94
C LYS A 132 -2.76 7.91 -18.17
N LYS A 133 -1.73 7.41 -18.86
CA LYS A 133 -0.52 8.18 -19.22
C LYS A 133 -0.65 9.06 -20.46
N SER A 134 -1.71 8.92 -21.27
CA SER A 134 -1.78 9.57 -22.60
C SER A 134 -1.99 11.09 -22.58
N GLY A 135 -2.08 11.72 -21.39
CA GLY A 135 -2.35 13.15 -21.23
C GLY A 135 -3.73 13.60 -21.73
N GLY A 136 -4.05 14.87 -21.52
CA GLY A 136 -5.24 15.54 -22.07
C GLY A 136 -6.60 14.94 -21.62
N GLY A 137 -7.65 15.21 -22.41
CA GLY A 137 -9.00 14.75 -22.12
C GLY A 137 -9.18 13.22 -22.15
N LEU A 138 -8.31 12.51 -22.87
CA LEU A 138 -8.33 11.05 -22.93
C LEU A 138 -7.88 10.41 -21.61
N SER A 139 -6.83 10.97 -21.00
CA SER A 139 -6.39 10.60 -19.65
C SER A 139 -7.51 10.83 -18.62
N ALA A 140 -8.21 11.97 -18.68
CA ALA A 140 -9.32 12.25 -17.77
C ALA A 140 -10.46 11.21 -17.88
N ARG A 141 -10.81 10.77 -19.10
CA ARG A 141 -11.79 9.70 -19.33
C ARG A 141 -11.34 8.37 -18.76
N CYS A 142 -10.07 8.02 -18.87
CA CYS A 142 -9.54 6.77 -18.33
C CYS A 142 -9.36 6.79 -16.81
N HIS A 143 -9.15 7.97 -16.22
CA HIS A 143 -9.23 8.14 -14.77
C HIS A 143 -10.67 8.05 -14.23
N ALA A 144 -11.68 8.29 -15.08
CA ALA A 144 -13.09 8.12 -14.73
C ALA A 144 -13.58 6.66 -14.79
N ILE A 145 -12.76 5.71 -15.26
CA ILE A 145 -13.12 4.29 -15.22
C ILE A 145 -12.97 3.80 -13.78
N HIS A 146 -14.12 3.58 -13.13
CA HIS A 146 -14.18 3.31 -11.71
C HIS A 146 -13.89 1.83 -11.42
N ILE A 147 -12.63 1.57 -11.10
CA ILE A 147 -12.14 0.40 -10.36
C ILE A 147 -12.17 -0.94 -11.12
N LEU A 148 -10.97 -1.52 -11.31
CA LEU A 148 -10.73 -2.84 -11.91
C LEU A 148 -9.66 -3.58 -11.10
N GLN A 149 -10.02 -3.91 -9.86
CA GLN A 149 -9.20 -4.74 -8.99
C GLN A 149 -9.20 -6.18 -9.47
N THR A 150 -8.09 -6.89 -9.25
CA THR A 150 -8.01 -8.30 -9.68
C THR A 150 -8.78 -9.23 -8.76
N LEU A 151 -8.45 -9.26 -7.48
CA LEU A 151 -9.07 -10.14 -6.49
C LEU A 151 -9.54 -9.33 -5.28
N SER A 152 -10.78 -9.56 -4.82
CA SER A 152 -11.31 -8.93 -3.62
C SER A 152 -12.05 -9.90 -2.72
N PHE A 153 -11.81 -9.80 -1.42
CA PHE A 153 -12.65 -10.38 -0.37
C PHE A 153 -13.33 -9.25 0.41
N THR A 154 -14.64 -9.31 0.49
CA THR A 154 -15.46 -8.34 1.23
C THR A 154 -16.30 -9.05 2.29
N ASN A 155 -16.31 -8.52 3.52
CA ASN A 155 -17.15 -9.01 4.62
C ASN A 155 -17.01 -10.52 4.90
N SER A 156 -15.80 -11.05 4.75
CA SER A 156 -15.54 -12.50 4.71
C SER A 156 -14.69 -12.99 5.88
N LYS A 157 -14.72 -14.29 6.18
CA LYS A 157 -14.06 -14.88 7.36
C LYS A 157 -13.25 -16.12 7.01
N ASN A 158 -12.14 -16.34 7.71
CA ASN A 158 -11.31 -17.56 7.59
C ASN A 158 -10.86 -17.80 6.14
N ILE A 159 -10.09 -16.86 5.61
CA ILE A 159 -9.64 -16.87 4.22
C ILE A 159 -8.17 -17.24 4.15
N VAL A 160 -7.81 -18.09 3.18
CA VAL A 160 -6.41 -18.45 2.89
C VAL A 160 -6.13 -18.22 1.42
N ILE A 161 -5.09 -17.47 1.10
CA ILE A 161 -4.59 -17.27 -0.27
C ILE A 161 -3.13 -17.69 -0.27
N SER A 162 -2.78 -18.70 -1.06
CA SER A 162 -1.45 -19.33 -1.01
C SER A 162 -0.87 -19.56 -2.41
N GLY A 163 0.35 -19.10 -2.63
CA GLY A 163 1.11 -19.40 -3.87
C GLY A 163 0.50 -18.82 -5.15
N VAL A 164 -0.36 -17.80 -5.05
CA VAL A 164 -0.99 -17.14 -6.19
C VAL A 164 -0.01 -16.13 -6.79
N THR A 165 0.09 -16.12 -8.12
CA THR A 165 0.68 -14.99 -8.86
C THR A 165 -0.41 -14.05 -9.33
N SER A 166 -0.39 -12.78 -8.92
CA SER A 166 -1.24 -11.74 -9.49
C SER A 166 -0.40 -10.86 -10.42
N LEU A 167 -0.76 -10.87 -11.70
CA LEU A 167 -0.01 -10.26 -12.79
C LEU A 167 -0.82 -9.11 -13.38
N ASN A 168 -0.14 -7.98 -13.64
CA ASN A 168 -0.64 -6.84 -14.39
C ASN A 168 -2.05 -6.41 -14.02
N SER A 169 -2.33 -6.19 -12.73
CA SER A 169 -3.66 -5.70 -12.33
C SER A 169 -3.91 -4.32 -12.92
N GLN A 170 -5.12 -4.07 -13.41
CA GLN A 170 -5.50 -2.75 -13.92
C GLN A 170 -5.47 -1.67 -12.82
N LEU A 171 -5.63 -2.11 -11.57
CA LEU A 171 -5.54 -1.28 -10.37
C LEU A 171 -4.98 -2.13 -9.22
N TYR A 172 -5.58 -2.18 -8.03
CA TYR A 172 -5.08 -3.01 -6.93
C TYR A 172 -5.11 -4.50 -7.28
N HIS A 173 -4.09 -5.24 -6.89
CA HIS A 173 -3.97 -6.67 -7.16
C HIS A 173 -4.88 -7.48 -6.23
N ILE A 174 -4.78 -7.29 -4.91
CA ILE A 174 -5.58 -8.01 -3.91
C ILE A 174 -6.16 -7.03 -2.90
N VAL A 175 -7.47 -7.11 -2.65
CA VAL A 175 -8.18 -6.27 -1.69
C VAL A 175 -8.84 -7.11 -0.61
N ILE A 176 -8.56 -6.79 0.66
CA ILE A 176 -9.15 -7.41 1.84
C ILE A 176 -9.92 -6.34 2.60
N ASN A 177 -11.25 -6.38 2.50
CA ASN A 177 -12.13 -5.35 3.07
C ASN A 177 -13.18 -5.97 4.00
N GLY A 178 -13.35 -5.45 5.23
CA GLY A 178 -14.37 -5.97 6.15
C GLY A 178 -14.14 -7.42 6.62
N CYS A 179 -12.92 -7.95 6.51
CA CYS A 179 -12.65 -9.37 6.68
C CYS A 179 -12.08 -9.72 8.07
N LYS A 180 -12.25 -10.98 8.49
CA LYS A 180 -11.68 -11.50 9.74
C LYS A 180 -10.89 -12.79 9.52
N ASN A 181 -9.70 -12.92 10.11
CA ASN A 181 -8.84 -14.09 10.01
C ASN A 181 -8.51 -14.43 8.54
N VAL A 182 -7.60 -13.64 7.96
CA VAL A 182 -7.14 -13.79 6.57
C VAL A 182 -5.64 -14.08 6.56
N LYS A 183 -5.22 -15.10 5.79
CA LYS A 183 -3.82 -15.46 5.62
C LYS A 183 -3.44 -15.40 4.15
N LEU A 184 -2.47 -14.56 3.81
CA LEU A 184 -1.84 -14.48 2.50
C LEU A 184 -0.40 -14.99 2.62
N LYS A 185 -0.04 -16.04 1.88
CA LYS A 185 1.27 -16.68 1.96
C LYS A 185 1.85 -16.94 0.57
N GLY A 186 3.12 -16.61 0.35
CA GLY A 186 3.76 -16.95 -0.92
C GLY A 186 3.16 -16.21 -2.11
N ILE A 187 2.61 -15.01 -1.89
CA ILE A 187 1.99 -14.23 -2.96
C ILE A 187 3.09 -13.61 -3.82
N LYS A 188 2.92 -13.70 -5.14
CA LYS A 188 3.75 -13.00 -6.11
C LYS A 188 2.91 -11.95 -6.83
N VAL A 189 3.19 -10.67 -6.60
CA VAL A 189 2.58 -9.57 -7.35
C VAL A 189 3.59 -9.02 -8.34
N VAL A 190 3.17 -8.86 -9.60
CA VAL A 190 3.99 -8.34 -10.68
C VAL A 190 3.19 -7.33 -11.50
N ALA A 191 3.62 -6.08 -11.50
CA ALA A 191 3.24 -5.05 -12.46
C ALA A 191 4.46 -4.16 -12.77
N ALA A 192 4.38 -3.35 -13.82
CA ALA A 192 5.47 -2.47 -14.21
C ALA A 192 5.69 -1.38 -13.15
N GLY A 193 6.94 -0.98 -12.86
CA GLY A 193 7.22 0.04 -11.84
C GLY A 193 6.57 1.41 -12.10
N GLY A 194 6.17 1.69 -13.34
CA GLY A 194 5.40 2.90 -13.69
C GLY A 194 3.90 2.65 -13.86
N SER A 195 3.31 1.55 -13.41
CA SER A 195 1.87 1.30 -13.54
C SER A 195 1.08 2.07 -12.46
N PRO A 196 0.15 2.96 -12.86
CA PRO A 196 -0.50 3.88 -11.91
C PRO A 196 -1.51 3.15 -11.01
N ASN A 197 -1.40 3.35 -9.70
CA ASN A 197 -2.33 2.84 -8.67
C ASN A 197 -2.50 1.33 -8.69
N THR A 198 -1.38 0.63 -8.77
CA THR A 198 -1.33 -0.84 -8.84
C THR A 198 -0.96 -1.47 -7.51
N ASP A 199 -1.54 -1.00 -6.41
CA ASP A 199 -1.25 -1.49 -5.06
C ASP A 199 -1.25 -3.02 -5.00
N GLY A 200 -0.27 -3.59 -4.30
CA GLY A 200 -0.11 -5.03 -4.21
C GLY A 200 -1.22 -5.68 -3.38
N ILE A 201 -1.20 -5.42 -2.07
CA ILE A 201 -2.23 -5.91 -1.16
C ILE A 201 -2.80 -4.73 -0.39
N HIS A 202 -4.10 -4.48 -0.55
CA HIS A 202 -4.82 -3.47 0.21
C HIS A 202 -5.61 -4.13 1.35
N VAL A 203 -5.49 -3.60 2.57
CA VAL A 203 -6.22 -4.09 3.75
C VAL A 203 -6.97 -2.92 4.39
N GLN A 204 -8.28 -3.06 4.55
CA GLN A 204 -9.13 -2.04 5.18
C GLN A 204 -10.28 -2.70 5.97
N LEU A 205 -10.75 -2.06 7.04
CA LEU A 205 -11.88 -2.53 7.88
C LEU A 205 -11.76 -4.00 8.31
N SER A 206 -10.55 -4.52 8.44
CA SER A 206 -10.29 -5.95 8.58
C SER A 206 -9.48 -6.25 9.84
N THR A 207 -9.68 -7.44 10.41
CA THR A 207 -8.96 -7.86 11.62
C THR A 207 -8.35 -9.24 11.56
N GLY A 208 -7.13 -9.37 12.08
CA GLY A 208 -6.38 -10.63 12.06
C GLY A 208 -5.99 -11.00 10.64
N VAL A 209 -5.27 -10.10 9.97
CA VAL A 209 -4.75 -10.33 8.63
C VAL A 209 -3.25 -10.61 8.74
N ALA A 210 -2.78 -11.68 8.11
CA ALA A 210 -1.37 -12.04 8.06
C ALA A 210 -0.90 -12.17 6.60
N ILE A 211 0.14 -11.43 6.23
CA ILE A 211 0.80 -11.45 4.93
C ILE A 211 2.23 -11.97 5.15
N SER A 212 2.60 -13.07 4.50
CA SER A 212 3.92 -13.66 4.72
C SER A 212 4.59 -14.21 3.47
N ASN A 213 5.92 -14.24 3.47
CA ASN A 213 6.75 -14.94 2.48
C ASN A 213 6.43 -14.51 1.03
N SER A 214 6.19 -13.22 0.81
CA SER A 214 5.64 -12.70 -0.45
C SER A 214 6.61 -11.79 -1.19
N ARG A 215 6.45 -11.66 -2.51
CA ARG A 215 7.25 -10.77 -3.36
C ARG A 215 6.30 -9.88 -4.15
N ILE A 216 6.47 -8.56 -4.03
CA ILE A 216 5.53 -7.59 -4.55
C ILE A 216 6.31 -6.50 -5.30
N ALA A 217 6.06 -6.42 -6.60
CA ALA A 217 6.57 -5.40 -7.50
C ALA A 217 5.39 -4.73 -8.20
N THR A 218 5.25 -3.43 -8.02
CA THR A 218 4.12 -2.63 -8.51
C THR A 218 4.60 -1.23 -8.88
N GLY A 219 3.68 -0.38 -9.35
CA GLY A 219 3.92 1.07 -9.48
C GLY A 219 3.29 1.91 -8.36
N ASP A 220 2.86 1.29 -7.26
CA ASP A 220 2.25 1.99 -6.10
C ASP A 220 2.56 1.23 -4.79
N ASP A 221 1.76 1.37 -3.74
CA ASP A 221 2.00 0.76 -2.44
C ASP A 221 2.16 -0.78 -2.55
N CYS A 222 3.24 -1.32 -1.97
CA CYS A 222 3.47 -2.76 -1.83
C CYS A 222 2.34 -3.39 -0.98
N VAL A 223 2.09 -2.76 0.18
CA VAL A 223 0.91 -3.02 1.01
C VAL A 223 0.35 -1.68 1.46
N SER A 224 -0.93 -1.41 1.19
CA SER A 224 -1.64 -0.24 1.68
C SER A 224 -2.65 -0.63 2.76
N VAL A 225 -2.70 0.15 3.84
CA VAL A 225 -3.50 -0.13 5.03
C VAL A 225 -4.48 1.02 5.29
N GLY A 226 -5.76 0.77 5.03
CA GLY A 226 -6.85 1.72 5.26
C GLY A 226 -7.42 1.66 6.68
N ALA A 227 -8.29 2.62 6.97
CA ALA A 227 -9.03 2.79 8.23
C ALA A 227 -9.71 1.49 8.73
N GLY A 228 -9.75 1.32 10.06
CA GLY A 228 -10.38 0.17 10.71
C GLY A 228 -9.62 -1.15 10.60
N THR A 229 -8.34 -1.11 10.19
CA THR A 229 -7.47 -2.29 10.22
C THR A 229 -6.93 -2.54 11.62
N VAL A 230 -7.12 -3.77 12.13
CA VAL A 230 -6.75 -4.15 13.50
C VAL A 230 -6.03 -5.50 13.53
N ASN A 231 -4.86 -5.61 14.16
CA ASN A 231 -4.07 -6.85 14.21
C ASN A 231 -3.64 -7.30 12.79
N LEU A 232 -2.81 -6.49 12.16
CA LEU A 232 -2.19 -6.78 10.86
C LEU A 232 -0.73 -7.22 11.08
N TRP A 233 -0.36 -8.36 10.51
CA TRP A 233 0.99 -8.92 10.57
C TRP A 233 1.56 -9.06 9.16
N ILE A 234 2.68 -8.41 8.87
CA ILE A 234 3.39 -8.49 7.60
C ILE A 234 4.81 -9.00 7.88
N GLU A 235 5.20 -10.12 7.30
CA GLU A 235 6.49 -10.76 7.62
C GLU A 235 7.17 -11.41 6.42
N ASN A 236 8.49 -11.24 6.30
CA ASN A 236 9.28 -11.86 5.24
C ASN A 236 8.74 -11.48 3.84
N VAL A 237 8.68 -10.19 3.55
CA VAL A 237 8.19 -9.65 2.28
C VAL A 237 9.30 -8.93 1.54
N ALA A 238 9.41 -9.13 0.23
CA ALA A 238 10.24 -8.31 -0.64
C ALA A 238 9.34 -7.33 -1.41
N CYS A 239 9.50 -6.04 -1.14
CA CYS A 239 8.81 -4.94 -1.80
C CYS A 239 9.77 -4.22 -2.76
N GLY A 240 9.37 -4.01 -4.01
CA GLY A 240 10.13 -3.16 -4.91
C GLY A 240 10.16 -3.64 -6.35
N PRO A 241 10.00 -2.71 -7.32
CA PRO A 241 9.70 -1.28 -7.17
C PRO A 241 8.28 -1.01 -6.61
N GLY A 242 7.97 0.26 -6.29
CA GLY A 242 6.66 0.71 -5.77
C GLY A 242 6.79 1.79 -4.68
N HIS A 243 5.70 2.09 -3.95
CA HIS A 243 5.63 3.12 -2.91
C HIS A 243 5.92 2.63 -1.48
N GLY A 244 6.28 1.36 -1.30
CA GLY A 244 6.58 0.79 0.02
C GLY A 244 5.36 0.29 0.78
N ILE A 245 5.44 0.18 2.11
CA ILE A 245 4.31 -0.21 2.96
C ILE A 245 3.75 1.04 3.62
N SER A 246 2.48 1.33 3.36
CA SER A 246 1.84 2.58 3.77
C SER A 246 0.61 2.33 4.65
N ILE A 247 0.59 2.96 5.83
CA ILE A 247 -0.62 3.15 6.62
C ILE A 247 -1.28 4.46 6.18
N GLY A 248 -2.50 4.36 5.65
CA GLY A 248 -3.28 5.48 5.14
C GLY A 248 -3.47 5.46 3.61
N SER A 249 -4.02 6.54 3.03
CA SER A 249 -4.30 7.80 3.72
C SER A 249 -5.45 7.70 4.74
N LEU A 250 -5.23 8.22 5.95
CA LEU A 250 -6.29 8.49 6.94
C LEU A 250 -6.75 9.96 6.88
N ALA A 251 -7.80 10.30 7.61
CA ALA A 251 -8.55 11.56 7.56
C ALA A 251 -9.26 11.81 6.23
N LYS A 252 -9.72 10.73 5.58
CA LYS A 252 -10.57 10.89 4.40
C LYS A 252 -11.96 11.35 4.84
N ASP A 253 -12.50 10.69 5.86
CA ASP A 253 -13.75 11.06 6.50
C ASP A 253 -13.47 11.71 7.87
N LEU A 254 -14.37 12.60 8.31
CA LEU A 254 -14.28 13.22 9.64
C LEU A 254 -14.36 12.15 10.74
N HIS A 255 -15.25 11.17 10.53
CA HIS A 255 -15.47 10.05 11.43
C HIS A 255 -15.02 8.77 10.76
N GLU A 256 -13.86 8.25 11.15
CA GLU A 256 -13.32 7.00 10.60
C GLU A 256 -12.63 6.17 11.68
N PRO A 257 -12.76 4.82 11.63
CA PRO A 257 -12.08 3.97 12.59
C PRO A 257 -10.56 4.05 12.41
N GLY A 258 -9.82 4.08 13.52
CA GLY A 258 -8.36 4.08 13.47
C GLY A 258 -7.73 2.77 12.98
N VAL A 259 -6.42 2.80 12.81
CA VAL A 259 -5.57 1.64 12.53
C VAL A 259 -4.79 1.30 13.80
N GLN A 260 -4.77 0.02 14.19
CA GLN A 260 -4.06 -0.39 15.41
C GLN A 260 -3.48 -1.79 15.36
N ASN A 261 -2.42 -1.99 16.15
CA ASN A 261 -1.73 -3.27 16.30
C ASN A 261 -1.24 -3.77 14.94
N VAL A 262 -0.33 -3.01 14.33
CA VAL A 262 0.28 -3.36 13.04
C VAL A 262 1.72 -3.76 13.29
N THR A 263 2.14 -4.92 12.79
CA THR A 263 3.53 -5.35 12.81
C THR A 263 4.01 -5.60 11.39
N VAL A 264 5.12 -4.97 11.03
CA VAL A 264 5.83 -5.16 9.77
C VAL A 264 7.25 -5.59 10.11
N LYS A 265 7.61 -6.82 9.75
CA LYS A 265 8.85 -7.45 10.19
C LYS A 265 9.59 -8.14 9.06
N MET A 266 10.92 -8.08 9.06
CA MET A 266 11.76 -8.79 8.06
C MET A 266 11.34 -8.45 6.63
N VAL A 267 11.20 -7.17 6.32
CA VAL A 267 10.83 -6.70 4.97
C VAL A 267 12.04 -6.06 4.31
N LYS A 268 12.29 -6.44 3.05
CA LYS A 268 13.29 -5.80 2.19
C LYS A 268 12.60 -4.88 1.20
N PHE A 269 13.00 -3.62 1.18
CA PHE A 269 12.57 -2.60 0.23
C PHE A 269 13.68 -2.36 -0.78
N THR A 270 13.38 -2.42 -2.08
CA THR A 270 14.37 -2.22 -3.16
C THR A 270 13.84 -1.22 -4.18
N SER A 271 14.54 -0.09 -4.34
CA SER A 271 14.17 0.94 -5.32
C SER A 271 12.70 1.38 -5.22
N THR A 272 12.20 1.49 -3.99
CA THR A 272 10.85 2.01 -3.69
C THR A 272 10.91 3.50 -3.39
N ASP A 273 9.79 4.20 -3.59
CA ASP A 273 9.67 5.61 -3.20
C ASP A 273 9.68 5.77 -1.68
N ASN A 274 9.07 4.86 -0.94
CA ASN A 274 9.12 4.85 0.52
C ASN A 274 9.49 3.46 1.04
N GLY A 275 10.02 3.41 2.26
CA GLY A 275 10.11 2.16 3.01
C GLY A 275 8.81 1.94 3.75
N VAL A 276 8.74 2.47 4.98
CA VAL A 276 7.53 2.46 5.81
C VAL A 276 6.98 3.88 5.94
N ARG A 277 5.69 4.02 5.65
CA ARG A 277 5.00 5.31 5.59
C ARG A 277 3.74 5.31 6.43
N ILE A 278 3.49 6.39 7.17
CA ILE A 278 2.16 6.72 7.71
C ILE A 278 1.73 8.03 7.06
N LYS A 279 0.59 8.06 6.38
CA LYS A 279 0.07 9.24 5.66
C LYS A 279 -1.35 9.57 6.13
N SER A 280 -1.61 10.85 6.43
CA SER A 280 -2.95 11.35 6.74
C SER A 280 -3.18 12.72 6.13
N TRP A 281 -4.39 12.98 5.66
CA TRP A 281 -4.79 14.28 5.13
C TRP A 281 -4.71 15.36 6.20
N GLY A 282 -4.28 16.56 5.79
CA GLY A 282 -4.32 17.79 6.59
C GLY A 282 -5.75 18.31 6.77
N ARG A 283 -6.57 17.54 7.49
CA ARG A 283 -8.01 17.75 7.69
C ARG A 283 -8.43 17.30 9.09
N PRO A 284 -9.51 17.88 9.66
CA PRO A 284 -10.12 17.35 10.87
C PRO A 284 -10.56 15.89 10.70
N SER A 285 -10.28 15.08 11.72
CA SER A 285 -10.69 13.67 11.82
C SER A 285 -10.61 13.23 13.27
N ASP A 286 -11.37 12.21 13.66
CA ASP A 286 -11.24 11.49 14.94
C ASP A 286 -10.45 10.17 14.83
N GLY A 287 -9.94 9.87 13.64
CA GLY A 287 -9.12 8.69 13.36
C GLY A 287 -7.81 8.69 14.15
N PHE A 288 -7.17 7.52 14.19
CA PHE A 288 -5.90 7.34 14.89
C PHE A 288 -5.04 6.25 14.25
N VAL A 289 -3.75 6.28 14.54
CA VAL A 289 -2.81 5.18 14.30
C VAL A 289 -2.10 4.90 15.61
N ARG A 290 -2.16 3.66 16.11
CA ARG A 290 -1.49 3.30 17.38
C ARG A 290 -0.94 1.89 17.44
N ASN A 291 0.08 1.69 18.27
CA ASN A 291 0.73 0.39 18.49
C ASN A 291 1.19 -0.22 17.15
N VAL A 292 2.19 0.42 16.56
CA VAL A 292 2.78 0.01 15.28
C VAL A 292 4.24 -0.37 15.49
N LEU A 293 4.63 -1.55 15.03
CA LEU A 293 6.00 -2.05 15.10
C LEU A 293 6.55 -2.28 13.69
N PHE A 294 7.59 -1.53 13.34
CA PHE A 294 8.42 -1.72 12.15
C PHE A 294 9.75 -2.32 12.59
N GLN A 295 10.01 -3.60 12.32
CA GLN A 295 11.15 -4.33 12.89
C GLN A 295 11.98 -5.09 11.85
N HIS A 296 13.31 -5.02 11.94
CA HIS A 296 14.23 -5.79 11.07
C HIS A 296 13.98 -5.50 9.59
N LEU A 297 14.08 -4.22 9.20
CA LEU A 297 13.82 -3.79 7.83
C LEU A 297 15.13 -3.52 7.09
N THR A 298 15.20 -3.91 5.82
CA THR A 298 16.36 -3.64 4.96
C THR A 298 15.96 -2.70 3.83
N MET A 299 16.64 -1.58 3.72
CA MET A 299 16.44 -0.56 2.70
C MET A 299 17.55 -0.68 1.65
N ALA A 300 17.18 -0.80 0.38
CA ALA A 300 18.13 -0.77 -0.72
C ALA A 300 17.70 0.30 -1.72
N ASN A 301 18.38 1.45 -1.69
CA ASN A 301 18.13 2.58 -2.59
C ASN A 301 16.67 3.07 -2.50
N VAL A 302 16.18 3.28 -1.28
CA VAL A 302 14.79 3.71 -1.02
C VAL A 302 14.75 5.23 -0.90
N ARG A 303 13.85 5.93 -1.60
CA ARG A 303 13.85 7.41 -1.58
C ARG A 303 13.53 8.00 -0.21
N ASN A 304 12.45 7.54 0.43
CA ASN A 304 12.05 7.95 1.78
C ASN A 304 11.93 6.72 2.70
N PRO A 305 13.03 6.22 3.29
CA PRO A 305 13.03 5.00 4.09
C PRO A 305 12.00 4.97 5.22
N ILE A 306 11.91 6.05 6.00
CA ILE A 306 10.99 6.17 7.14
C ILE A 306 10.28 7.51 7.05
N ILE A 307 8.94 7.49 6.95
CA ILE A 307 8.16 8.73 6.82
C ILE A 307 6.83 8.70 7.58
N ILE A 308 6.54 9.79 8.29
CA ILE A 308 5.21 10.17 8.74
C ILE A 308 4.87 11.49 8.04
N ASP A 309 3.76 11.53 7.32
CA ASP A 309 3.27 12.69 6.58
C ASP A 309 1.81 12.96 6.96
N GLN A 310 1.61 13.88 7.92
CA GLN A 310 0.28 14.33 8.32
C GLN A 310 -0.20 15.56 7.54
N ASN A 311 0.52 15.96 6.49
CA ASN A 311 0.14 17.02 5.56
C ASN A 311 -0.17 16.45 4.17
N TYR A 312 -0.52 15.16 4.09
CA TYR A 312 -0.73 14.46 2.83
C TYR A 312 -1.78 15.18 1.99
N CYS A 313 -1.36 15.60 0.81
CA CYS A 313 -2.18 16.40 -0.09
C CYS A 313 -1.86 16.12 -1.56
N PRO A 314 -2.26 14.95 -2.09
CA PRO A 314 -1.95 14.61 -3.46
C PRO A 314 -2.54 15.64 -4.41
N ASN A 315 -1.70 16.15 -5.32
CA ASN A 315 -2.05 17.15 -6.33
C ASN A 315 -2.57 18.51 -5.79
N ASN A 316 -2.35 18.83 -4.50
CA ASN A 316 -2.85 20.07 -3.90
C ASN A 316 -4.37 20.28 -4.03
N LYS A 317 -5.15 19.20 -4.12
CA LYS A 317 -6.61 19.27 -4.27
C LYS A 317 -7.30 18.65 -3.07
N GLY A 318 -8.36 19.31 -2.60
CA GLY A 318 -9.09 18.84 -1.43
C GLY A 318 -8.19 18.84 -0.19
N CYS A 319 -7.40 19.86 0.05
CA CYS A 319 -6.69 19.96 1.32
C CYS A 319 -6.97 21.33 1.85
N PRO A 320 -7.80 21.48 2.89
CA PRO A 320 -8.15 22.78 3.43
C PRO A 320 -6.98 23.46 4.16
N LEU A 321 -5.74 22.96 3.98
CA LEU A 321 -4.52 23.41 4.68
C LEU A 321 -4.70 23.46 6.19
N LYS A 322 -5.47 22.51 6.75
CA LYS A 322 -5.67 22.38 8.20
C LYS A 322 -4.69 21.36 8.76
N ALA A 323 -4.39 21.47 10.05
CA ALA A 323 -3.68 20.41 10.74
C ALA A 323 -4.50 19.10 10.72
N SER A 324 -3.83 17.97 10.54
CA SER A 324 -4.51 16.67 10.56
C SER A 324 -5.08 16.37 11.95
N GLY A 325 -6.30 15.85 11.99
CA GLY A 325 -6.95 15.36 13.22
C GLY A 325 -6.51 13.95 13.63
N VAL A 326 -5.78 13.23 12.77
CA VAL A 326 -5.37 11.86 13.06
C VAL A 326 -4.33 11.83 14.17
N ARG A 327 -4.61 11.08 15.23
CA ARG A 327 -3.67 10.93 16.35
C ARG A 327 -2.73 9.76 16.10
N ILE A 328 -1.42 10.01 16.06
CA ILE A 328 -0.40 8.97 15.87
C ILE A 328 0.34 8.77 17.19
N SER A 329 0.36 7.53 17.69
CA SER A 329 1.05 7.22 18.95
C SER A 329 1.65 5.81 18.97
N ASP A 330 2.68 5.60 19.77
CA ASP A 330 3.26 4.27 20.03
C ASP A 330 3.68 3.56 18.73
N VAL A 331 4.62 4.21 18.03
CA VAL A 331 5.20 3.70 16.78
C VAL A 331 6.68 3.43 17.02
N THR A 332 7.07 2.17 16.90
CA THR A 332 8.44 1.72 17.11
C THR A 332 9.08 1.31 15.79
N TYR A 333 10.24 1.89 15.51
CA TYR A 333 11.13 1.54 14.41
C TYR A 333 12.38 0.89 15.00
N GLN A 334 12.59 -0.40 14.73
CA GLN A 334 13.62 -1.19 15.39
C GLN A 334 14.46 -2.02 14.39
N GLY A 335 15.78 -1.90 14.45
CA GLY A 335 16.69 -2.71 13.63
C GLY A 335 16.48 -2.45 12.13
N ILE A 336 16.51 -1.18 11.72
CA ILE A 336 16.32 -0.78 10.32
C ILE A 336 17.69 -0.42 9.75
N SER A 337 18.08 -1.03 8.62
CA SER A 337 19.40 -0.80 8.03
C SER A 337 19.38 -0.68 6.51
N GLY A 338 20.41 -0.06 5.94
CA GLY A 338 20.63 -0.04 4.49
C GLY A 338 20.85 1.36 3.90
N SER A 339 20.37 1.59 2.68
CA SER A 339 20.63 2.84 1.93
C SER A 339 19.36 3.61 1.54
N SER A 340 19.42 4.91 1.75
CA SER A 340 18.49 5.92 1.22
C SER A 340 18.96 6.41 -0.15
N ALA A 341 18.01 6.66 -1.05
CA ALA A 341 18.27 7.32 -2.33
C ALA A 341 18.21 8.86 -2.22
N THR A 342 17.75 9.40 -1.10
CA THR A 342 17.74 10.85 -0.83
C THR A 342 18.46 11.17 0.48
N GLU A 343 18.88 12.43 0.64
CA GLU A 343 19.62 12.89 1.81
C GLU A 343 18.81 12.76 3.11
N VAL A 344 17.50 13.00 3.06
CA VAL A 344 16.60 12.90 4.23
C VAL A 344 16.04 11.49 4.32
N ALA A 345 16.63 10.66 5.19
CA ALA A 345 16.23 9.26 5.31
C ALA A 345 15.08 9.03 6.31
N VAL A 346 14.90 9.96 7.25
CA VAL A 346 13.84 9.94 8.25
C VAL A 346 13.11 11.28 8.22
N LYS A 347 11.81 11.25 7.94
CA LYS A 347 10.96 12.44 7.93
C LYS A 347 9.72 12.24 8.80
N PHE A 348 9.59 12.98 9.89
CA PHE A 348 8.38 13.02 10.71
C PHE A 348 7.73 14.40 10.61
N ASP A 349 6.73 14.52 9.77
CA ASP A 349 5.93 15.73 9.62
C ASP A 349 4.57 15.51 10.28
N CYS A 350 4.54 15.70 11.59
CA CYS A 350 3.37 15.45 12.43
C CYS A 350 2.51 16.71 12.60
N SER A 351 1.24 16.48 12.93
CA SER A 351 0.25 17.54 13.12
C SER A 351 0.65 18.47 14.25
N SER A 352 0.59 19.78 14.01
CA SER A 352 0.83 20.80 15.04
C SER A 352 -0.26 20.85 16.11
N THR A 353 -1.47 20.37 15.80
CA THR A 353 -2.60 20.32 16.75
C THR A 353 -2.62 18.99 17.52
N TYR A 354 -2.16 17.91 16.89
CA TYR A 354 -2.06 16.59 17.50
C TYR A 354 -0.68 15.99 17.24
N PRO A 355 0.36 16.47 17.94
CA PRO A 355 1.72 15.97 17.79
C PRO A 355 1.79 14.44 17.91
N CYS A 356 2.67 13.81 17.15
CA CYS A 356 2.93 12.39 17.31
C CYS A 356 3.54 12.14 18.69
N THR A 357 3.16 11.05 19.36
CA THR A 357 3.68 10.72 20.71
C THR A 357 4.24 9.31 20.79
N LYS A 358 5.23 9.09 21.65
CA LYS A 358 5.86 7.77 21.84
C LYS A 358 6.39 7.17 20.54
N ILE A 359 7.04 8.00 19.71
CA ILE A 359 7.79 7.53 18.56
C ILE A 359 9.16 7.04 19.03
N ARG A 360 9.52 5.79 18.70
CA ARG A 360 10.78 5.16 19.15
C ARG A 360 11.63 4.78 17.94
N LEU A 361 12.88 5.24 17.91
CA LEU A 361 13.90 4.79 16.97
C LEU A 361 14.94 3.97 17.73
N GLN A 362 15.14 2.72 17.35
CA GLN A 362 16.08 1.79 18.00
C GLN A 362 16.90 1.06 16.93
N ASP A 363 18.22 1.17 16.98
CA ASP A 363 19.12 0.52 16.02
C ASP A 363 18.76 0.83 14.54
N VAL A 364 18.66 2.13 14.22
CA VAL A 364 18.42 2.62 12.85
C VAL A 364 19.76 3.05 12.23
N LYS A 365 20.21 2.29 11.23
CA LYS A 365 21.51 2.39 10.56
C LYS A 365 21.33 2.57 9.04
N LEU A 366 20.97 3.78 8.65
CA LEU A 366 20.78 4.16 7.25
C LEU A 366 22.00 4.94 6.74
N THR A 367 22.21 4.89 5.42
CA THR A 367 23.26 5.64 4.73
C THR A 367 22.70 6.37 3.50
N TYR A 368 23.25 7.52 3.17
CA TYR A 368 23.05 8.21 1.90
C TYR A 368 24.42 8.47 1.29
N ASN A 369 24.68 7.98 0.08
CA ASN A 369 26.02 8.05 -0.54
C ASN A 369 27.17 7.55 0.37
N LYS A 370 26.91 6.46 1.11
CA LYS A 370 27.82 5.87 2.12
C LYS A 370 28.13 6.78 3.32
N MET A 371 27.46 7.93 3.42
CA MET A 371 27.56 8.86 4.54
C MET A 371 26.32 8.77 5.42
N PRO A 372 26.38 9.27 6.68
CA PRO A 372 25.20 9.44 7.52
C PRO A 372 24.14 10.31 6.82
N PRO A 373 22.86 9.89 6.77
CA PRO A 373 21.79 10.69 6.20
C PRO A 373 21.27 11.74 7.20
N LYS A 374 20.48 12.70 6.70
CA LYS A 374 19.76 13.67 7.51
C LYS A 374 18.40 13.13 7.99
N SER A 375 17.89 13.76 9.03
CA SER A 375 16.51 13.62 9.51
C SER A 375 15.81 14.98 9.55
N SER A 376 14.48 14.98 9.39
CA SER A 376 13.62 16.14 9.54
C SER A 376 12.43 15.77 10.40
N CYS A 377 12.18 16.51 11.48
CA CYS A 377 11.08 16.26 12.39
C CYS A 377 10.34 17.57 12.73
N ALA A 378 9.02 17.49 12.80
CA ALA A 378 8.11 18.54 13.23
C ALA A 378 6.99 17.90 14.06
N ASN A 379 6.75 18.42 15.26
CA ASN A 379 5.70 17.97 16.18
C ASN A 379 5.74 16.46 16.50
N ALA A 380 6.94 15.87 16.60
CA ALA A 380 7.12 14.45 16.87
C ALA A 380 7.79 14.24 18.23
N GLY A 381 7.03 13.75 19.22
CA GLY A 381 7.51 13.47 20.56
C GLY A 381 7.84 11.99 20.79
N GLY A 382 8.97 11.73 21.46
CA GLY A 382 9.46 10.41 21.85
C GLY A 382 10.96 10.40 22.13
N HIS A 383 11.45 9.37 22.84
CA HIS A 383 12.88 9.27 23.17
C HIS A 383 13.60 8.25 22.26
N PRO A 384 14.75 8.61 21.65
CA PRO A 384 15.69 7.63 21.13
C PRO A 384 16.40 6.93 22.31
N GLU A 385 16.09 5.66 22.57
CA GLU A 385 16.83 4.90 23.59
C GLU A 385 18.27 4.61 23.12
N SER A 386 19.18 4.66 24.09
CA SER A 386 20.62 4.88 24.02
C SER A 386 21.46 3.78 23.34
N LEU A 387 21.67 3.84 22.02
CA LEU A 387 22.78 3.15 21.29
C LEU A 387 23.12 3.92 19.98
N PRO A 388 24.28 3.70 19.31
CA PRO A 388 24.75 4.57 18.22
C PRO A 388 23.87 4.46 16.97
N SER A 389 22.91 5.37 16.87
CA SER A 389 22.15 5.67 15.65
C SER A 389 23.03 6.50 14.72
N PHE A 390 23.25 6.06 13.49
CA PHE A 390 23.96 6.84 12.45
C PHE A 390 23.04 7.85 11.73
N VAL A 391 21.86 8.13 12.30
CA VAL A 391 21.00 9.24 11.87
C VAL A 391 21.35 10.45 12.74
N ILE A 392 21.63 11.60 12.11
CA ILE A 392 22.01 12.83 12.82
C ILE A 392 20.95 13.16 13.89
N ARG A 393 21.33 13.06 15.17
CA ARG A 393 20.45 13.22 16.35
C ARG A 393 19.70 14.55 16.42
N HIS A 394 20.26 15.61 15.86
CA HIS A 394 19.94 16.98 16.25
C HIS A 394 18.54 17.50 15.90
N SER A 395 17.75 16.83 15.06
CA SER A 395 16.46 17.38 14.60
C SER A 395 15.21 16.76 15.23
N CYS A 396 15.33 15.69 16.01
CA CYS A 396 14.17 14.96 16.57
C CYS A 396 14.24 14.77 18.09
N GLU A 397 15.25 15.34 18.75
CA GLU A 397 15.26 15.51 20.21
C GLU A 397 14.48 16.80 20.54
N GLU A 398 13.72 16.78 21.63
CA GLU A 398 12.91 17.89 22.13
C GLU A 398 13.67 19.23 22.11
N GLU A 399 13.30 20.15 21.21
CA GLU A 399 13.31 21.56 21.59
C GLU A 399 12.08 21.75 22.48
N ASP A 400 12.31 21.71 23.79
CA ASP A 400 11.37 22.21 24.78
C ASP A 400 10.78 23.54 24.29
N SER A 401 9.46 23.60 24.29
CA SER A 401 8.71 24.82 24.09
C SER A 401 9.08 25.86 25.14
N LEU A 402 10.09 26.68 24.84
CA LEU A 402 10.36 27.97 25.48
C LEU A 402 10.25 29.07 24.43
N ALA A 403 9.09 29.16 23.78
CA ALA A 403 8.67 30.34 23.04
C ALA A 403 7.37 30.86 23.65
N GLY A 404 7.48 31.54 24.79
CA GLY A 404 6.33 32.18 25.42
C GLY A 404 6.57 32.65 26.84
N ALA A 405 7.20 33.83 26.97
CA ALA A 405 6.98 34.85 28.01
C ALA A 405 8.29 35.53 28.45
N ILE A 406 8.64 36.66 27.83
CA ILE A 406 9.27 37.77 28.56
C ILE A 406 8.62 39.06 28.05
N VAL A 407 7.86 39.71 28.93
CA VAL A 407 7.41 41.11 28.84
C VAL A 407 8.05 41.84 30.02
N SER A 408 8.41 43.11 29.79
CA SER A 408 8.81 44.15 30.77
C SER A 408 10.26 44.03 31.29
N GLU A 409 11.13 45.05 31.38
CA GLU A 409 11.07 46.51 31.19
C GLU A 409 12.46 47.05 30.74
N LEU A 410 12.48 48.26 30.17
CA LEU A 410 13.67 49.11 29.94
C LEU A 410 14.21 49.68 31.27
N PRO A 411 15.48 50.13 31.28
CA PRO A 411 15.66 51.59 31.38
C PRO A 411 16.73 52.18 30.46
N LEU A 412 16.52 53.47 30.18
CA LEU A 412 17.33 54.42 29.42
C LEU A 412 18.76 54.59 29.98
N TRP A 413 19.71 54.99 29.12
CA TRP A 413 20.48 56.26 29.22
C TRP A 413 21.33 56.55 27.96
N ASP A 414 21.03 57.71 27.36
CA ASP A 414 21.82 58.80 26.73
C ASP A 414 22.98 58.64 25.71
N ALA A 415 23.05 59.71 24.91
CA ALA A 415 23.70 59.92 23.62
C ALA A 415 25.19 60.37 23.62
N SER A 416 25.93 59.93 22.58
CA SER A 416 26.85 60.66 21.65
C SER A 416 28.02 61.54 22.16
N PRO A 417 28.93 62.06 21.29
CA PRO A 417 29.79 61.41 20.27
C PRO A 417 31.27 61.94 20.29
N ALA A 418 32.22 61.32 19.58
CA ALA A 418 33.38 62.01 18.94
C ALA A 418 34.31 61.05 18.15
N SER A 419 34.61 61.42 16.90
CA SER A 419 35.89 61.12 16.20
C SER A 419 36.85 62.33 16.41
N PRO A 420 38.16 62.35 16.05
CA PRO A 420 38.65 62.17 14.66
C PRO A 420 40.12 61.67 14.43
N VAL A 421 40.48 61.59 13.13
CA VAL A 421 41.81 61.78 12.47
C VAL A 421 42.71 60.56 12.11
N ILE A 422 43.27 60.70 10.90
CA ILE A 422 44.08 59.88 9.97
C ILE A 422 45.60 60.04 10.25
N PRO A 423 46.54 59.20 9.73
CA PRO A 423 47.14 59.35 8.38
C PRO A 423 47.35 57.99 7.64
N LEU A 424 47.14 57.82 6.32
CA LEU A 424 47.89 58.22 5.11
C LEU A 424 49.21 57.45 4.83
N THR A 425 49.42 57.20 3.52
CA THR A 425 50.49 56.48 2.78
C THR A 425 50.20 54.98 2.55
N GLY A 426 50.28 54.41 1.34
CA GLY A 426 50.61 54.94 0.03
C GLY A 426 51.10 53.80 -0.89
N PHE A 427 50.80 53.95 -2.18
CA PHE A 427 51.38 53.28 -3.36
C PHE A 427 50.64 52.12 -4.07
N ILE A 428 50.48 52.40 -5.36
CA ILE A 428 49.83 51.74 -6.51
C ILE A 428 50.94 51.15 -7.40
N TRP A 429 50.60 50.17 -8.26
CA TRP A 429 50.88 50.01 -9.71
C TRP A 429 50.64 48.51 -10.06
N LEU A 430 49.60 48.11 -10.83
CA LEU A 430 49.51 48.02 -12.31
C LEU A 430 50.57 47.05 -12.89
N THR A 431 50.35 46.03 -13.75
CA THR A 431 49.42 45.80 -14.89
C THR A 431 49.52 44.35 -15.44
N ALA A 432 48.42 43.87 -16.07
CA ALA A 432 48.25 43.13 -17.34
C ALA A 432 49.02 41.80 -17.69
N GLY A 433 48.29 40.85 -18.33
CA GLY A 433 48.78 39.58 -18.95
C GLY A 433 49.55 39.74 -20.28
N PRO A 434 49.49 38.83 -21.31
CA PRO A 434 48.67 37.62 -21.52
C PRO A 434 49.37 36.43 -22.30
N VAL A 435 48.58 35.42 -22.77
CA VAL A 435 48.69 34.62 -24.05
C VAL A 435 49.37 33.22 -24.14
N ARG A 436 48.54 32.23 -24.58
CA ARG A 436 48.66 31.03 -25.51
C ARG A 436 49.55 29.78 -25.26
N SER A 437 48.85 28.64 -25.33
CA SER A 437 48.94 27.47 -26.25
C SER A 437 50.29 26.89 -26.69
N PHE A 438 50.45 25.55 -26.63
CA PHE A 438 50.66 24.65 -27.79
C PHE A 438 50.65 23.15 -27.40
N SER A 439 50.14 22.34 -28.33
CA SER A 439 49.94 20.88 -28.33
C SER A 439 51.16 20.13 -28.90
N PHE A 440 51.30 18.81 -28.66
CA PHE A 440 51.76 17.75 -29.60
C PHE A 440 51.69 16.38 -28.86
N LEU A 441 50.82 15.41 -29.18
CA LEU A 441 50.72 14.43 -30.30
C LEU A 441 51.65 13.20 -30.19
N SER A 442 51.07 12.01 -29.96
CA SER A 442 51.28 10.70 -30.68
C SER A 442 50.43 9.62 -29.96
N ALA A 443 49.36 9.03 -30.54
CA ALA A 443 49.28 8.02 -31.62
C ALA A 443 49.95 6.68 -31.22
N LEU A 444 49.42 5.46 -31.39
CA LEU A 444 48.28 4.82 -32.07
C LEU A 444 48.32 3.33 -31.59
N PHE A 445 47.25 2.55 -31.36
CA PHE A 445 46.58 1.66 -32.34
C PHE A 445 45.41 0.88 -31.67
N PHE A 446 44.26 0.87 -32.36
CA PHE A 446 43.21 -0.17 -32.58
C PHE A 446 43.06 -1.35 -31.59
N GLY A 447 41.88 -1.80 -31.19
CA GLY A 447 40.49 -1.51 -31.56
C GLY A 447 39.60 -2.69 -31.16
N LEU A 448 38.35 -2.44 -30.73
CA LEU A 448 37.15 -3.18 -31.15
C LEU A 448 35.92 -2.56 -30.48
N SER A 449 34.97 -2.22 -31.35
CA SER A 449 33.71 -1.55 -31.11
C SER A 449 32.64 -2.47 -30.52
N SER A 450 32.01 -2.04 -29.43
CA SER A 450 30.61 -2.34 -29.13
C SER A 450 30.01 -1.16 -28.38
N LEU A 451 28.99 -0.55 -28.99
CA LEU A 451 28.32 0.67 -28.54
C LEU A 451 27.75 0.52 -27.11
N PHE A 452 28.32 1.30 -26.19
CA PHE A 452 27.65 1.80 -25.00
C PHE A 452 27.10 3.18 -25.35
N GLU A 453 25.79 3.31 -25.46
CA GLU A 453 25.14 4.61 -25.40
C GLU A 453 24.86 4.91 -23.94
N SER A 454 25.73 5.75 -23.38
CA SER A 454 25.58 6.39 -22.09
C SER A 454 24.35 7.29 -22.12
N VAL A 455 23.25 6.83 -21.53
CA VAL A 455 22.11 7.70 -21.22
C VAL A 455 22.46 8.48 -19.96
N GLU A 456 22.71 9.78 -20.15
CA GLU A 456 22.71 10.77 -19.07
C GLU A 456 21.39 10.67 -18.30
N PHE A 457 21.48 10.43 -16.99
CA PHE A 457 20.35 10.54 -16.08
C PHE A 457 20.07 12.01 -15.85
N ASP A 458 19.26 12.60 -16.73
CA ASP A 458 18.61 13.87 -16.43
C ASP A 458 17.66 13.68 -15.24
N SER A 459 17.86 14.53 -14.25
CA SER A 459 17.08 14.65 -13.04
C SER A 459 15.62 15.00 -13.37
N PHE A 460 14.79 13.98 -13.58
CA PHE A 460 13.34 14.15 -13.64
C PHE A 460 12.79 14.36 -12.23
N THR A 461 12.54 15.63 -11.88
CA THR A 461 11.51 16.02 -10.94
C THR A 461 10.16 15.64 -11.54
N GLY A 462 9.77 14.38 -11.39
CA GLY A 462 8.49 13.86 -11.82
C GLY A 462 7.37 14.40 -10.94
N ASN A 463 6.57 15.32 -11.50
CA ASN A 463 5.30 15.73 -10.93
C ASN A 463 4.43 14.51 -10.62
N PHE A 464 3.88 14.50 -9.41
CA PHE A 464 2.93 13.51 -8.89
C PHE A 464 1.84 13.16 -9.92
N SER A 465 1.55 11.87 -10.04
CA SER A 465 0.50 11.39 -10.92
C SER A 465 -0.88 11.87 -10.45
N GLN A 466 -1.66 12.29 -11.43
CA GLN A 466 -3.01 12.86 -11.38
C GLN A 466 -4.10 11.95 -10.75
N SER A 467 -3.73 10.85 -10.07
CA SER A 467 -4.59 9.66 -9.92
C SER A 467 -4.95 9.24 -8.49
N ASP A 468 -4.30 9.76 -7.44
CA ASP A 468 -4.62 9.39 -6.05
C ASP A 468 -6.03 9.85 -5.60
N LEU A 469 -6.50 10.99 -6.11
CA LEU A 469 -7.78 11.61 -5.69
C LEU A 469 -9.04 10.89 -6.19
N LEU A 470 -8.99 10.23 -7.34
CA LEU A 470 -10.19 9.68 -8.00
C LEU A 470 -10.53 8.25 -7.53
N MET A 471 -9.56 7.54 -6.94
CA MET A 471 -9.73 6.14 -6.55
C MET A 471 -10.02 5.95 -5.06
N GLU A 472 -9.64 6.92 -4.21
CA GLU A 472 -9.85 6.83 -2.77
C GLU A 472 -11.32 7.07 -2.37
N ASN A 473 -12.16 7.69 -3.23
CA ASN A 473 -13.55 8.04 -2.91
C ASN A 473 -14.55 6.87 -2.84
N LEU A 474 -14.19 5.65 -3.27
CA LEU A 474 -15.17 4.58 -3.51
C LEU A 474 -15.13 3.41 -2.52
N THR A 475 -14.26 3.43 -1.51
CA THR A 475 -14.25 2.42 -0.43
C THR A 475 -15.35 2.60 0.62
N SER A 476 -16.19 3.65 0.53
CA SER A 476 -17.31 3.90 1.48
C SER A 476 -18.69 3.44 1.00
N VAL A 477 -18.80 2.72 -0.13
CA VAL A 477 -20.09 2.12 -0.54
C VAL A 477 -20.36 0.83 0.26
N GLY A 478 -20.60 0.99 1.56
CA GLY A 478 -21.25 0.01 2.42
C GLY A 478 -22.73 0.39 2.59
N ASP A 479 -23.61 -0.44 2.03
CA ASP A 479 -25.07 -0.56 2.29
C ASP A 479 -25.82 0.61 2.95
N LYS A 480 -25.96 1.69 2.18
CA LYS A 480 -27.15 2.58 2.10
C LYS A 480 -28.48 1.89 1.75
N LYS A 481 -28.97 0.86 2.46
CA LYS A 481 -30.37 0.38 2.28
C LYS A 481 -31.07 0.14 3.62
N GLY A 482 -31.76 1.17 4.07
CA GLY A 482 -32.76 1.11 5.13
C GLY A 482 -33.80 2.20 4.87
N ARG A 483 -34.67 1.97 3.89
CA ARG A 483 -35.86 2.80 3.66
C ARG A 483 -36.97 2.22 4.54
N SER A 484 -37.19 2.85 5.70
CA SER A 484 -38.39 2.62 6.50
C SER A 484 -39.51 3.47 5.90
N ASP A 485 -40.47 2.82 5.25
CA ASP A 485 -41.72 3.43 4.84
C ASP A 485 -42.57 3.72 6.08
N THR A 486 -42.77 5.00 6.38
CA THR A 486 -43.79 5.46 7.33
C THR A 486 -45.14 5.53 6.61
N VAL A 487 -46.00 4.57 6.92
CA VAL A 487 -47.42 4.56 6.60
C VAL A 487 -48.12 5.69 7.36
N THR A 488 -48.68 6.66 6.64
CA THR A 488 -49.69 7.57 7.18
C THR A 488 -51.07 7.19 6.64
N HIS A 489 -51.90 6.70 7.56
CA HIS A 489 -53.33 6.50 7.34
C HIS A 489 -54.03 7.82 7.03
N ARG A 490 -54.77 7.88 5.92
CA ARG A 490 -55.99 8.69 5.82
C ARG A 490 -57.10 7.88 5.18
N HIS A 491 -58.17 7.73 5.95
CA HIS A 491 -59.47 7.24 5.56
C HIS A 491 -60.10 8.14 4.50
N THR A 492 -60.59 7.54 3.42
CA THR A 492 -61.84 7.90 2.74
C THR A 492 -62.33 6.69 1.95
N THR A 493 -63.47 6.13 2.36
CA THR A 493 -64.34 5.18 1.63
C THR A 493 -65.57 5.93 1.12
N PRO A 494 -66.45 5.31 0.32
CA PRO A 494 -66.23 4.68 -1.00
C PRO A 494 -67.29 5.19 -2.02
N HIS A 495 -67.32 4.69 -3.26
CA HIS A 495 -68.56 4.36 -4.00
C HIS A 495 -68.32 3.80 -5.42
N ILE A 496 -68.96 2.63 -5.68
CA ILE A 496 -69.73 2.23 -6.90
C ILE A 496 -68.88 1.81 -8.14
N VAL A 497 -68.99 0.62 -8.77
CA VAL A 497 -69.81 -0.61 -8.70
C VAL A 497 -68.86 -1.81 -8.73
#